data_AF-A0A0R2BIC1-F1
#
_entry.id   AF-A0A0R2BIC1-F1
#
_cell.length_a   1.000
_cell.length_b   1.000
_cell.length_c   1.000
_cell.angle_alpha   90.00
_cell.angle_beta   90.00
_cell.angle_gamma   90.00
#
_symmetry.space_group_name_H-M   'P 1'
#
loop_
_entity.id
_entity.type
_entity.pdbx_description
1 polymer ?
#
loop_
_entity_poly.entity_id
_entity_poly.type
_entity_poly.pdbx_seq_one_letter_code
_entity_poly.pdbx_strand_id
1 'polypeptide(L)'
;MNNLDWYLQQSESLTLAEMDALQQQIFNQADSTDPEFQEVWQDLLSSAIKYTSIRAGWHLLSRSERSAQDQVRTATHNDVITNFLILERLFKLKGWHSQAWTEKLFLQADQPQRHLADVNGHRKRIGDFANYLAFISALSQR
;
A
#
# COMPACT_ATOMS: atom_id res chain seq x y z
N MET A 1 -7.63 17.84 15.28
CA MET A 1 -8.68 16.82 15.10
C MET A 1 -8.38 16.11 13.79
N ASN A 2 -8.26 14.79 13.79
CA ASN A 2 -7.94 14.02 12.60
C ASN A 2 -9.26 13.63 11.93
N ASN A 3 -9.58 14.22 10.78
CA ASN A 3 -10.78 13.90 9.99
C ASN A 3 -10.41 13.81 8.50
N LEU A 4 -11.36 13.34 7.69
CA LEU A 4 -11.15 13.14 6.27
C LEU A 4 -10.79 14.45 5.55
N ASP A 5 -11.45 15.56 5.89
CA ASP A 5 -11.20 16.86 5.26
C ASP A 5 -9.76 17.34 5.45
N TRP A 6 -9.22 17.22 6.67
CA TRP A 6 -7.82 17.54 6.95
C TRP A 6 -6.86 16.62 6.19
N TYR A 7 -7.19 15.32 6.09
CA TYR A 7 -6.36 14.35 5.37
C TYR A 7 -6.28 14.67 3.87
N LEU A 8 -7.40 15.04 3.25
CA LEU A 8 -7.46 15.38 1.82
C LEU A 8 -6.72 16.68 1.47
N GLN A 9 -6.36 17.50 2.46
CA GLN A 9 -5.50 18.67 2.27
C GLN A 9 -4.00 18.32 2.29
N GLN A 10 -3.64 17.09 2.67
CA GLN A 10 -2.24 16.67 2.72
C GLN A 10 -1.72 16.35 1.32
N SER A 11 -0.42 16.62 1.11
CA SER A 11 0.28 16.28 -0.13
C SER A 11 0.14 14.78 -0.43
N GLU A 12 -0.11 14.46 -1.71
CA GLU A 12 -0.24 13.09 -2.23
C GLU A 12 -1.37 12.26 -1.60
N SER A 13 -2.32 12.88 -0.91
CA SER A 13 -3.49 12.20 -0.37
C SER A 13 -4.32 11.52 -1.46
N LEU A 14 -5.13 10.56 -1.05
CA LEU A 14 -6.00 9.75 -1.91
C LEU A 14 -7.42 9.77 -1.36
N THR A 15 -8.40 10.13 -2.17
CA THR A 15 -9.82 9.92 -1.82
C THR A 15 -10.15 8.44 -1.77
N LEU A 16 -11.21 8.06 -1.05
CA LEU A 16 -11.70 6.68 -1.03
C LEU A 16 -12.04 6.17 -2.45
N ALA A 17 -12.57 7.05 -3.31
CA ALA A 17 -12.88 6.70 -4.70
C ALA A 17 -11.61 6.44 -5.52
N GLU A 18 -10.53 7.19 -5.31
CA GLU A 18 -9.24 6.93 -5.96
C GLU A 18 -8.59 5.63 -5.45
N MET A 19 -8.72 5.34 -4.16
CA MET A 19 -8.23 4.09 -3.58
C MET A 19 -9.01 2.88 -4.11
N ASP A 20 -10.33 2.96 -4.19
CA ASP A 20 -11.15 1.91 -4.80
C ASP A 20 -10.80 1.72 -6.27
N ALA A 21 -10.72 2.82 -7.04
CA ALA A 21 -10.31 2.76 -8.45
C ALA A 21 -8.93 2.12 -8.63
N LEU A 22 -7.96 2.42 -7.76
CA LEU A 22 -6.64 1.80 -7.76
C LEU A 22 -6.73 0.28 -7.53
N GLN A 23 -7.50 -0.16 -6.55
CA GLN A 23 -7.71 -1.58 -6.28
C GLN A 23 -8.38 -2.29 -7.46
N GLN A 24 -9.42 -1.69 -8.05
CA GLN A 24 -10.09 -2.23 -9.23
C GLN A 24 -9.14 -2.32 -10.42
N GLN A 25 -8.25 -1.35 -10.61
CA GLN A 25 -7.22 -1.42 -11.67
C GLN A 25 -6.29 -2.62 -11.48
N ILE A 26 -5.87 -2.93 -10.25
CA ILE A 26 -5.06 -4.12 -9.98
C ILE A 26 -5.84 -5.39 -10.37
N PHE A 27 -7.07 -5.54 -9.91
CA PHE A 27 -7.85 -6.76 -10.16
C PHE A 27 -8.28 -6.93 -11.61
N ASN A 28 -8.59 -5.85 -12.32
CA ASN A 28 -9.01 -5.92 -13.72
C ASN A 28 -7.85 -6.21 -14.69
N GLN A 29 -6.60 -6.12 -14.22
CA GLN A 29 -5.40 -6.27 -15.05
C GLN A 29 -4.58 -7.51 -14.70
N ALA A 30 -4.91 -8.19 -13.60
CA ALA A 30 -4.33 -9.46 -13.23
C ALA A 30 -5.33 -10.60 -13.46
N ASP A 31 -4.81 -11.82 -13.61
CA ASP A 31 -5.64 -13.01 -13.46
C ASP A 31 -5.82 -13.31 -11.97
N SER A 32 -7.01 -13.03 -11.44
CA SER A 32 -7.32 -13.29 -10.02
C SER A 32 -7.36 -14.77 -9.64
N THR A 33 -7.32 -15.67 -10.63
CA THR A 33 -7.25 -17.13 -10.42
C THR A 33 -5.82 -17.67 -10.43
N ASP A 34 -4.83 -16.86 -10.82
CA ASP A 34 -3.42 -17.24 -10.80
C ASP A 34 -2.93 -17.44 -9.34
N PRO A 35 -2.36 -18.61 -8.99
CA PRO A 35 -1.94 -18.89 -7.62
C PRO A 35 -0.84 -17.97 -7.10
N GLU A 36 0.11 -17.55 -7.95
CA GLU A 36 1.18 -16.62 -7.53
C GLU A 36 0.59 -15.24 -7.23
N PHE A 37 -0.40 -14.79 -8.01
CA PHE A 37 -1.13 -13.56 -7.71
C PHE A 37 -1.85 -13.63 -6.36
N GLN A 38 -2.54 -14.74 -6.07
CA GLN A 38 -3.24 -14.93 -4.80
C GLN A 38 -2.27 -14.91 -3.61
N GLU A 39 -1.12 -15.57 -3.72
CA GLU A 39 -0.07 -15.57 -2.70
C GLU A 39 0.49 -14.16 -2.46
N VAL A 40 0.92 -13.47 -3.53
CA VAL A 40 1.47 -12.11 -3.43
C VAL A 40 0.43 -11.13 -2.87
N TRP A 41 -0.84 -11.28 -3.26
CA TRP A 41 -1.92 -10.45 -2.73
C TRP A 41 -2.17 -10.71 -1.25
N GLN A 42 -2.14 -11.98 -0.82
CA GLN A 42 -2.28 -12.36 0.58
C GLN A 42 -1.14 -11.78 1.44
N ASP A 43 0.11 -11.86 0.95
CA ASP A 43 1.26 -11.27 1.62
C ASP A 43 1.17 -9.75 1.72
N LEU A 44 0.70 -9.09 0.66
CA LEU A 44 0.44 -7.65 0.66
C LEU A 44 -0.63 -7.27 1.70
N LEU A 45 -1.74 -8.00 1.77
CA LEU A 45 -2.79 -7.75 2.78
C LEU A 45 -2.26 -7.98 4.21
N SER A 46 -1.47 -9.03 4.42
CA SER A 46 -0.86 -9.34 5.72
C SER A 46 0.05 -8.21 6.20
N SER A 47 0.94 -7.69 5.34
CA SER A 47 1.82 -6.57 5.69
C SER A 47 1.04 -5.26 5.86
N ALA A 48 0.02 -5.01 5.03
CA ALA A 48 -0.85 -3.84 5.13
C ALA A 48 -1.61 -3.79 6.47
N ILE A 49 -2.17 -4.92 6.92
CA ILE A 49 -2.88 -5.03 8.21
C ILE A 49 -1.94 -4.77 9.38
N LYS A 50 -0.73 -5.37 9.37
CA LYS A 50 0.29 -5.12 10.40
C LYS A 50 0.68 -3.64 10.45
N TYR A 51 0.95 -3.04 9.30
CA TYR A 51 1.30 -1.62 9.20
C TYR A 51 0.18 -0.71 9.70
N THR A 52 -1.05 -0.97 9.28
CA THR A 52 -2.25 -0.21 9.68
C THR A 52 -2.45 -0.25 11.18
N SER A 53 -2.26 -1.41 11.81
CA SER A 53 -2.39 -1.57 13.26
C SER A 53 -1.42 -0.67 14.02
N ILE A 54 -0.16 -0.61 13.57
CA ILE A 54 0.87 0.27 14.16
C ILE A 54 0.53 1.75 13.88
N ARG A 55 0.15 2.09 12.64
CA ARG A 55 -0.09 3.47 12.22
C ARG A 55 -1.33 4.07 12.88
N ALA A 56 -2.41 3.32 13.02
CA ALA A 56 -3.64 3.76 13.68
C ALA A 56 -3.41 4.05 15.18
N GLY A 57 -2.60 3.23 15.85
CA GLY A 57 -2.22 3.42 17.25
C GLY A 57 -1.16 4.50 17.48
N TRP A 58 -0.49 4.99 16.42
CA TRP A 58 0.70 5.83 16.55
C TRP A 58 0.50 7.11 17.36
N HIS A 59 -0.67 7.74 17.23
CA HIS A 59 -1.01 8.98 17.95
C HIS A 59 -1.37 8.76 19.42
N LEU A 60 -1.64 7.51 19.82
CA LEU A 60 -1.97 7.15 21.20
C LEU A 60 -0.72 6.89 22.05
N LEU A 61 0.42 6.68 21.39
CA LEU A 61 1.69 6.37 22.05
C LEU A 61 2.36 7.62 22.64
N SER A 62 2.92 7.46 23.84
CA SER A 62 3.86 8.42 24.42
C SER A 62 5.10 8.58 23.55
N ARG A 63 5.93 9.58 23.86
CA ARG A 63 7.17 9.83 23.11
C ARG A 63 8.16 8.67 23.21
N SER A 64 8.31 8.06 24.39
CA SER A 64 9.22 6.92 24.61
C SER A 64 8.73 5.68 23.87
N GLU A 65 7.43 5.39 23.91
CA GLU A 65 6.84 4.26 23.18
C GLU A 65 6.97 4.42 21.66
N ARG A 66 6.77 5.64 21.14
CA ARG A 66 7.03 5.93 19.72
C ARG A 66 8.47 5.68 19.35
N SER A 67 9.42 6.14 20.17
CA SER A 67 10.85 5.91 19.92
C SER A 67 11.20 4.42 19.88
N ALA A 68 10.59 3.61 20.76
CA ALA A 68 10.80 2.16 20.79
C ALA A 68 10.17 1.45 19.57
N GLN A 69 9.05 1.95 19.05
CA GLN A 69 8.34 1.34 17.92
C GLN A 69 8.75 1.90 16.54
N ASP A 70 9.55 2.97 16.48
CA ASP A 70 9.85 3.65 15.22
C ASP A 70 10.58 2.76 14.20
N GLN A 71 11.53 1.96 14.67
CA GLN A 71 12.23 1.00 13.83
C GLN A 71 11.28 -0.08 13.30
N VAL A 72 10.40 -0.60 14.16
CA VAL A 72 9.40 -1.62 13.79
C VAL A 72 8.43 -1.05 12.76
N ARG A 73 7.88 0.15 13.00
CA ARG A 73 7.01 0.84 12.04
C ARG A 73 7.69 1.01 10.69
N THR A 74 8.95 1.44 10.70
CA THR A 74 9.72 1.67 9.47
C THR A 74 9.94 0.37 8.71
N ALA A 75 10.31 -0.72 9.41
CA ALA A 75 10.45 -2.04 8.82
C ALA A 75 9.14 -2.54 8.22
N THR A 76 8.04 -2.52 8.98
CA THR A 76 6.72 -2.96 8.48
C THR A 76 6.23 -2.13 7.29
N HIS A 77 6.53 -0.82 7.27
CA HIS A 77 6.22 -0.01 6.09
C HIS A 77 7.06 -0.40 4.88
N ASN A 78 8.35 -0.70 5.07
CA ASN A 78 9.20 -1.17 3.98
C ASN A 78 8.72 -2.54 3.45
N ASP A 79 8.19 -3.41 4.31
CA ASP A 79 7.59 -4.69 3.90
C ASP A 79 6.37 -4.48 2.99
N VAL A 80 5.48 -3.54 3.33
CA VAL A 80 4.34 -3.15 2.48
C VAL A 80 4.82 -2.70 1.10
N ILE A 81 5.80 -1.79 1.06
CA ILE A 81 6.34 -1.28 -0.20
C ILE A 81 6.97 -2.42 -1.00
N THR A 82 7.71 -3.32 -0.34
CA THR A 82 8.33 -4.48 -0.97
C THR A 82 7.29 -5.40 -1.60
N ASN A 83 6.17 -5.67 -0.93
CA ASN A 83 5.10 -6.49 -1.48
C ASN A 83 4.44 -5.84 -2.70
N PHE A 84 4.26 -4.51 -2.73
CA PHE A 84 3.82 -3.82 -3.95
C PHE A 84 4.85 -3.93 -5.08
N LEU A 85 6.15 -3.87 -4.80
CA LEU A 85 7.20 -4.07 -5.81
C LEU A 85 7.22 -5.51 -6.33
N ILE A 86 6.96 -6.50 -5.49
CA ILE A 86 6.81 -7.90 -5.89
C ILE A 86 5.60 -8.06 -6.80
N LEU A 87 4.47 -7.44 -6.45
CA LEU A 87 3.26 -7.43 -7.28
C LEU A 87 3.53 -6.84 -8.67
N GLU A 88 4.23 -5.71 -8.75
CA GLU A 88 4.63 -5.12 -10.04
C GLU A 88 5.50 -6.09 -10.87
N ARG A 89 6.46 -6.76 -10.24
CA ARG A 89 7.32 -7.75 -10.91
C ARG A 89 6.52 -8.94 -11.42
N LEU A 90 5.55 -9.42 -10.65
CA LEU A 90 4.65 -10.49 -11.06
C LEU A 90 3.84 -10.06 -12.29
N PHE A 91 3.28 -8.85 -12.30
CA PHE A 91 2.58 -8.32 -13.46
C PHE A 91 3.47 -8.34 -14.71
N LYS A 92 4.72 -7.88 -14.61
CA LYS A 92 5.66 -7.89 -15.73
C LYS A 92 6.00 -9.30 -16.19
N LEU A 93 6.22 -10.22 -15.25
CA LEU A 93 6.51 -11.63 -15.54
C LEU A 93 5.35 -12.30 -16.30
N LYS A 94 4.11 -12.01 -15.91
CA LYS A 94 2.89 -12.59 -16.50
C LYS A 94 2.40 -11.85 -17.75
N GLY A 95 3.05 -10.75 -18.14
CA GLY A 95 2.64 -9.91 -19.27
C GLY A 95 1.39 -9.05 -19.00
N TRP A 96 1.07 -8.82 -17.73
CA TRP A 96 -0.04 -7.97 -17.29
C TRP A 96 0.34 -6.50 -17.23
N HIS A 97 -0.66 -5.62 -17.28
CA HIS A 97 -0.46 -4.18 -17.45
C HIS A 97 -0.24 -3.47 -16.10
N SER A 98 0.96 -3.51 -15.52
CA SER A 98 1.20 -2.86 -14.20
C SER A 98 1.17 -1.33 -14.21
N GLN A 99 1.36 -0.69 -15.38
CA GLN A 99 1.46 0.77 -15.51
C GLN A 99 0.25 1.51 -14.92
N ALA A 100 -0.97 1.00 -15.15
CA ALA A 100 -2.18 1.74 -14.83
C ALA A 100 -2.43 1.96 -13.33
N TRP A 101 -1.92 1.10 -12.46
CA TRP A 101 -1.98 1.28 -11.01
C TRP A 101 -0.66 1.83 -10.44
N THR A 102 0.48 1.45 -11.01
CA THR A 102 1.79 1.90 -10.49
C THR A 102 2.05 3.38 -10.73
N GLU A 103 1.67 3.95 -11.87
CA GLU A 103 1.84 5.39 -12.13
C GLU A 103 1.04 6.24 -11.14
N LYS A 104 -0.14 5.77 -10.73
CA LYS A 104 -0.99 6.46 -9.78
C LYS A 104 -0.56 6.26 -8.33
N LEU A 105 -0.10 5.06 -7.97
CA LEU A 105 0.31 4.75 -6.60
C LEU A 105 1.73 5.26 -6.30
N PHE A 106 2.67 5.04 -7.22
CA PHE A 106 4.07 5.41 -7.06
C PHE A 106 4.41 6.78 -7.66
N LEU A 107 3.47 7.43 -8.34
CA LEU A 107 3.67 8.76 -8.97
C LEU A 107 4.88 8.81 -9.92
N GLN A 108 5.15 7.68 -10.57
CA GLN A 108 6.31 7.48 -11.45
C GLN A 108 5.90 6.67 -12.67
N ALA A 109 6.43 7.07 -13.83
CA ALA A 109 6.31 6.32 -15.08
C ALA A 109 6.80 4.89 -14.93
N ASP A 110 6.38 4.02 -15.84
CA ASP A 110 6.86 2.64 -15.88
C ASP A 110 8.39 2.58 -16.04
N GLN A 111 9.01 1.62 -15.35
CA GLN A 111 10.44 1.39 -15.37
C GLN A 111 10.70 -0.11 -15.47
N PRO A 112 11.77 -0.60 -16.11
CA PRO A 112 12.01 -2.04 -16.22
C PRO A 112 12.00 -2.77 -14.87
N GLN A 113 12.64 -2.17 -13.86
CA GLN A 113 12.71 -2.72 -12.51
C GLN A 113 12.76 -1.59 -11.48
N ARG A 114 11.74 -1.52 -10.61
CA ARG A 114 11.72 -0.63 -9.44
C ARG A 114 12.27 -1.31 -8.19
N HIS A 115 12.89 -0.49 -7.37
CA HIS A 115 13.45 -0.80 -6.06
C HIS A 115 12.85 0.11 -4.99
N LEU A 116 13.07 -0.25 -3.73
CA LEU A 116 12.56 0.49 -2.57
C LEU A 116 12.99 1.98 -2.60
N ALA A 117 14.23 2.25 -3.03
CA ALA A 117 14.78 3.60 -3.08
C ALA A 117 14.02 4.50 -4.06
N ASP A 118 13.52 3.94 -5.16
CA ASP A 118 12.84 4.70 -6.21
C ASP A 118 11.52 5.27 -5.69
N VAL A 119 10.77 4.49 -4.92
CA VAL A 119 9.43 4.87 -4.43
C VAL A 119 9.43 5.46 -3.03
N ASN A 120 10.60 5.59 -2.39
CA ASN A 120 10.71 6.06 -1.00
C ASN A 120 10.17 7.48 -0.81
N GLY A 121 10.23 8.32 -1.85
CA GLY A 121 9.64 9.67 -1.84
C GLY A 121 8.12 9.69 -1.64
N HIS A 122 7.43 8.66 -2.12
CA HIS A 122 5.96 8.55 -2.11
C HIS A 122 5.45 7.55 -1.07
N ARG A 123 6.30 7.18 -0.10
CA ARG A 123 5.97 6.16 0.91
C ARG A 123 4.69 6.48 1.69
N LYS A 124 4.39 7.76 1.94
CA LYS A 124 3.16 8.13 2.67
C LYS A 124 1.91 7.72 1.89
N ARG A 125 1.86 8.04 0.59
CA ARG A 125 0.77 7.66 -0.32
C ARG A 125 0.61 6.14 -0.40
N ILE A 126 1.72 5.41 -0.51
CA ILE A 126 1.71 3.94 -0.52
C ILE A 126 1.14 3.39 0.80
N GLY A 127 1.58 3.94 1.93
CA GLY A 127 1.05 3.60 3.25
C GLY A 127 -0.42 3.96 3.43
N ASP A 128 -0.90 5.03 2.80
CA ASP A 128 -2.33 5.42 2.83
C ASP A 128 -3.19 4.40 2.10
N PHE A 129 -2.75 3.97 0.92
CA PHE A 129 -3.42 2.91 0.18
C PHE A 129 -3.37 1.57 0.93
N ALA A 130 -2.28 1.25 1.63
CA ALA A 130 -2.21 0.07 2.49
C ALA A 130 -3.24 0.11 3.63
N ASN A 131 -3.47 1.27 4.26
CA ASN A 131 -4.53 1.43 5.25
C ASN A 131 -5.92 1.16 4.65
N TYR A 132 -6.15 1.60 3.41
CA TYR A 132 -7.40 1.30 2.70
C TYR A 132 -7.59 -0.20 2.43
N LEU A 133 -6.54 -0.90 2.00
CA LEU A 133 -6.60 -2.35 1.80
C LEU A 133 -6.96 -3.09 3.10
N ALA A 134 -6.36 -2.68 4.22
CA ALA A 134 -6.70 -3.22 5.54
C ALA A 134 -8.14 -2.89 5.95
N PHE A 135 -8.60 -1.67 5.67
CA PHE A 135 -9.99 -1.23 5.93
C PHE A 135 -11.01 -2.07 5.16
N ILE A 136 -10.84 -2.24 3.84
CA ILE A 136 -11.73 -3.07 3.02
C ILE A 136 -11.67 -4.53 3.45
N SER A 137 -10.47 -5.06 3.72
CA SER A 137 -10.32 -6.45 4.20
C SER A 137 -11.11 -6.70 5.48
N ALA A 138 -11.08 -5.76 6.43
CA ALA A 138 -11.88 -5.85 7.65
C ALA A 138 -13.40 -5.78 7.40
N LEU A 139 -13.85 -4.96 6.45
CA LEU A 139 -15.26 -4.86 6.08
C LEU A 139 -15.78 -6.08 5.31
N SER A 140 -14.93 -6.77 4.56
CA SER A 140 -15.30 -7.95 3.77
C SER A 140 -15.55 -9.21 4.61
N GLN A 141 -15.26 -9.20 5.90
CA GLN A 141 -15.48 -10.32 6.83
C GLN A 141 -16.84 -10.24 7.58
N ARG A 142 -17.77 -9.46 7.04
CA ARG A 142 -19.11 -9.28 7.61
C ARG A 142 -20.00 -10.50 7.43
#